data_AF-A0ABD7MBS4-F1
#
_entry.id   AF-A0ABD7MBS4-F1
#
_cell.length_a   1.000
_cell.length_b   1.000
_cell.length_c   1.000
_cell.angle_alpha   90.00
_cell.angle_beta   90.00
_cell.angle_gamma   90.00
#
_symmetry.space_group_name_H-M   'P 1'
#
loop_
_entity.id
_entity.type
_entity.pdbx_description
1 polymer ?
#
loop_
_entity_poly.entity_id
_entity_poly.type
_entity_poly.pdbx_seq_one_letter_code
_entity_poly.pdbx_strand_id
1 'polypeptide(L)'
;FQLRKVTKNRGHFPSTEAAVKLLWLAICNIEDKRAAERARDRGKPAGQRKAQGRLVEGQAVTNWKQALAQLAAAYPDRINPYL
;
A
#
# COMPACT_ATOMS: atom_id res chain seq x y z
N PHE A 1 -3.38 3.10 -9.45
CA PHE A 1 -4.39 2.63 -8.47
C PHE A 1 -3.88 2.88 -7.04
N GLN A 2 -4.75 3.05 -6.03
CA GLN A 2 -4.36 3.36 -4.64
C GLN A 2 -5.04 2.41 -3.64
N LEU A 3 -4.34 2.05 -2.55
CA LEU A 3 -4.85 1.15 -1.52
C LEU A 3 -6.12 1.69 -0.84
N ARG A 4 -6.18 3.00 -0.58
CA ARG A 4 -7.37 3.70 -0.05
C ARG A 4 -8.63 3.42 -0.87
N LYS A 5 -8.51 3.26 -2.21
CA LYS A 5 -9.66 3.01 -3.08
C LYS A 5 -10.23 1.60 -2.88
N VAL A 6 -9.37 0.63 -2.53
CA VAL A 6 -9.76 -0.77 -2.30
C VAL A 6 -10.42 -0.94 -0.93
N THR A 7 -9.97 -0.19 0.07
CA THR A 7 -10.47 -0.28 1.44
C THR A 7 -11.66 0.62 1.73
N LYS A 8 -11.96 1.62 0.88
CA LYS A 8 -13.01 2.64 1.11
C LYS A 8 -14.38 2.05 1.49
N ASN A 9 -14.77 0.92 0.89
CA ASN A 9 -16.09 0.31 1.10
C ASN A 9 -16.03 -0.96 1.97
N ARG A 10 -14.86 -1.30 2.55
CA ARG A 10 -14.68 -2.49 3.38
C ARG A 10 -14.39 -2.08 4.82
N GLY A 11 -15.44 -1.57 5.47
CA GLY A 11 -15.39 -1.09 6.86
C GLY A 11 -15.38 -2.19 7.93
N HIS A 12 -15.70 -3.44 7.56
CA HIS A 12 -15.63 -4.60 8.44
C HIS A 12 -15.06 -5.79 7.68
N PHE A 13 -14.25 -6.60 8.39
CA PHE A 13 -13.70 -7.85 7.89
C PHE A 13 -14.08 -8.97 8.85
N PRO A 14 -14.36 -10.19 8.35
CA PRO A 14 -14.77 -11.32 9.17
C PRO A 14 -13.65 -11.84 10.08
N SER A 15 -12.38 -11.56 9.77
CA SER A 15 -11.23 -11.83 10.64
C SER A 15 -10.04 -10.92 10.30
N THR A 16 -9.04 -10.90 11.19
CA THR A 16 -7.74 -10.24 10.92
C THR A 16 -7.04 -10.88 9.72
N GLU A 17 -7.04 -12.22 9.58
CA GLU A 17 -6.41 -12.85 8.41
C GLU A 17 -7.11 -12.44 7.10
N ALA A 18 -8.44 -12.31 7.12
CA ALA A 18 -9.19 -11.85 5.95
C ALA A 18 -8.79 -10.42 5.56
N ALA A 19 -8.61 -9.53 6.54
CA ALA A 19 -8.13 -8.17 6.31
C ALA A 19 -6.71 -8.16 5.72
N VAL A 20 -5.78 -8.92 6.34
CA VAL A 20 -4.38 -9.02 5.90
C VAL A 20 -4.29 -9.57 4.47
N LYS A 21 -4.98 -10.68 4.18
CA LYS A 21 -4.98 -11.30 2.84
C LYS A 21 -5.49 -10.34 1.77
N LEU A 22 -6.52 -9.57 2.09
CA LEU A 22 -7.14 -8.63 1.17
C LEU A 22 -6.25 -7.41 0.90
N LEU A 23 -5.58 -6.89 1.94
CA LEU A 23 -4.59 -5.83 1.78
C LEU A 23 -3.40 -6.30 0.94
N TRP A 24 -2.90 -7.52 1.19
CA TRP A 24 -1.84 -8.14 0.39
C TRP A 24 -2.23 -8.24 -1.10
N LEU A 25 -3.38 -8.85 -1.41
CA LEU A 25 -3.86 -8.96 -2.79
C LEU A 25 -4.09 -7.59 -3.45
N ALA A 26 -4.55 -6.61 -2.68
CA ALA A 26 -4.72 -5.25 -3.17
C ALA A 26 -3.38 -4.60 -3.58
N ILE A 27 -2.33 -4.79 -2.77
CA ILE A 27 -0.98 -4.32 -3.07
C ILE A 27 -0.46 -4.99 -4.33
N CYS A 28 -0.54 -6.32 -4.43
CA CYS A 28 -0.10 -7.06 -5.61
C CYS A 28 -0.80 -6.56 -6.89
N ASN A 29 -2.13 -6.44 -6.88
CA ASN A 29 -2.90 -5.96 -8.03
C ASN A 29 -2.54 -4.51 -8.42
N ILE A 30 -2.22 -3.64 -7.44
CA ILE A 30 -1.75 -2.27 -7.74
C ILE A 30 -0.39 -2.32 -8.44
N GLU A 31 0.54 -3.13 -7.95
CA GLU A 31 1.87 -3.26 -8.54
C GLU A 31 1.83 -3.93 -9.91
N ASP A 32 0.98 -4.94 -10.13
CA ASP A 32 0.79 -5.58 -11.44
C ASP A 32 0.32 -4.56 -12.49
N LYS A 33 -0.65 -3.72 -12.13
CA LYS A 33 -1.14 -2.64 -13.00
C LYS A 33 -0.05 -1.62 -13.30
N ARG A 34 0.71 -1.19 -12.29
CA ARG A 34 1.87 -0.29 -12.48
C ARG A 34 2.95 -0.95 -13.34
N ALA A 35 3.16 -2.26 -13.22
CA ALA A 35 4.10 -3.00 -14.05
C ALA A 35 3.67 -3.03 -15.51
N ALA A 36 2.39 -3.26 -15.77
CA ALA A 36 1.82 -3.18 -17.12
C ALA A 36 1.91 -1.76 -17.71
N GLU A 37 1.61 -0.72 -16.93
CA GLU A 37 1.79 0.68 -17.35
C GLU A 37 3.26 0.98 -17.70
N ARG A 38 4.22 0.54 -16.87
CA ARG A 38 5.65 0.68 -17.14
C ARG A 38 6.08 -0.08 -18.40
N ALA A 39 5.50 -1.25 -18.66
CA ALA A 39 5.78 -2.01 -19.88
C ALA A 39 5.31 -1.26 -21.14
N ARG A 40 4.15 -0.60 -21.09
CA ARG A 40 3.61 0.23 -22.17
C ARG A 40 4.41 1.51 -22.41
N ASP A 41 5.06 2.02 -21.37
CA ASP A 41 5.93 3.21 -21.45
C ASP A 41 7.39 2.88 -21.80
N ARG A 42 7.73 1.59 -21.98
CA ARG A 42 9.06 1.17 -22.39
C ARG A 42 9.40 1.77 -23.76
N GLY A 43 10.60 2.35 -23.87
CA GLY A 43 11.05 3.02 -25.09
C GLY A 43 10.66 4.50 -25.21
N LYS A 44 9.74 5.01 -24.38
CA LYS A 44 9.43 6.45 -24.37
C LYS A 44 10.55 7.26 -23.69
N PRO A 45 10.80 8.51 -24.14
CA PRO A 45 11.66 9.46 -23.44
C PRO A 45 11.20 9.69 -22.00
N ALA A 46 12.13 9.97 -21.08
CA ALA A 46 11.84 10.06 -19.64
C ALA A 46 10.68 11.02 -19.31
N GLY A 47 10.62 12.20 -19.96
CA GLY A 47 9.56 13.19 -19.75
C GLY A 47 8.17 12.80 -20.28
N GLN A 48 8.06 11.71 -21.04
CA GLN A 48 6.79 11.23 -21.61
C GLN A 48 6.27 9.94 -20.93
N ARG A 49 7.02 9.40 -19.96
CA ARG A 49 6.60 8.24 -19.17
C ARG A 49 5.59 8.71 -18.12
N LYS A 50 4.41 8.10 -18.11
CA LYS A 50 3.31 8.42 -17.19
C LYS A 50 3.15 7.37 -16.09
N ALA A 51 3.73 6.18 -16.27
CA ALA A 51 3.66 5.11 -15.30
C ALA A 51 4.31 5.52 -13.97
N GLN A 52 3.66 5.16 -12.86
CA GLN A 52 4.22 5.40 -11.54
C GLN A 52 5.49 4.56 -11.31
N GLY A 53 6.40 5.12 -10.51
CA GLY A 53 7.61 4.42 -10.06
C GLY A 53 7.28 3.12 -9.32
N ARG A 54 8.28 2.24 -9.20
CA ARG A 54 8.17 1.05 -8.34
C ARG A 54 8.00 1.51 -6.89
N LEU A 55 7.28 0.73 -6.09
CA LEU A 55 7.44 0.83 -4.64
C LEU A 55 8.86 0.40 -4.31
N VAL A 56 9.71 1.36 -3.94
CA VAL A 56 11.11 1.10 -3.57
C VAL A 56 11.18 1.00 -2.05
N GLU A 57 11.78 -0.07 -1.55
CA GLU A 57 12.12 -0.17 -0.14
C GLU A 57 13.01 1.02 0.27
N GLY A 58 12.67 1.69 1.36
CA GLY A 58 13.36 2.91 1.79
C GLY A 58 12.89 4.21 1.12
N GLN A 59 11.88 4.17 0.23
CA GLN A 59 11.24 5.41 -0.22
C GLN A 59 10.61 6.12 0.99
N ALA A 60 11.00 7.37 1.21
CA ALA A 60 10.56 8.15 2.37
C ALA A 60 9.03 8.29 2.38
N VAL A 61 8.39 7.54 3.29
CA VAL A 61 7.00 7.77 3.68
C VAL A 61 7.00 8.83 4.77
N THR A 62 6.28 9.92 4.56
CA THR A 62 6.16 10.95 5.60
C THR A 62 5.25 10.46 6.72
N ASN A 63 5.58 10.85 7.95
CA ASN A 63 4.74 10.66 9.14
C ASN A 63 4.43 9.22 9.57
N TRP A 64 5.14 8.20 9.05
CA TRP A 64 4.87 6.80 9.40
C TRP A 64 5.12 6.50 10.89
N LYS A 65 6.15 7.11 11.50
CA LYS A 65 6.45 6.95 12.93
C LYS A 65 5.32 7.51 13.80
N GLN A 66 4.78 8.68 13.43
CA GLN A 66 3.66 9.31 14.11
C GLN A 66 2.39 8.48 13.97
N ALA A 67 2.11 7.95 12.78
CA ALA A 67 0.96 7.06 12.54
C ALA A 67 1.08 5.77 13.37
N LEU A 68 2.28 5.17 13.45
CA LEU A 68 2.54 3.98 14.26
C LEU A 68 2.34 4.27 15.75
N ALA A 69 2.83 5.41 16.24
CA ALA A 69 2.63 5.83 17.62
C ALA A 69 1.14 6.04 17.97
N GLN A 70 0.37 6.66 17.07
CA GLN A 70 -1.08 6.81 17.24
C GLN A 70 -1.80 5.45 17.27
N LEU A 71 -1.39 4.51 16.41
CA LEU A 71 -1.94 3.14 16.39
C LEU A 71 -1.61 2.38 17.67
N ALA A 72 -0.38 2.47 18.16
CA ALA A 72 0.06 1.86 19.42
C ALA A 72 -0.72 2.42 20.62
N ALA A 73 -0.99 3.73 20.64
CA ALA A 73 -1.79 4.37 21.68
C ALA A 73 -3.28 3.97 21.62
N ALA A 74 -3.85 3.85 20.42
CA ALA A 74 -5.28 3.53 20.24
C ALA A 74 -5.60 2.03 20.42
N TYR A 75 -4.66 1.15 20.10
CA TYR A 75 -4.85 -0.31 20.13
C TYR A 75 -3.63 -1.04 20.71
N PRO A 76 -3.27 -0.79 21.99
CA PRO A 76 -2.03 -1.29 22.59
C PRO A 76 -1.92 -2.81 22.53
N ASP A 77 -2.98 -3.54 22.88
CA ASP A 77 -2.99 -5.02 22.88
C ASP A 77 -2.80 -5.64 21.49
N ARG A 78 -3.08 -4.87 20.43
CA ARG A 78 -3.00 -5.34 19.04
C ARG A 78 -1.69 -4.96 18.36
N ILE A 79 -1.08 -3.85 18.77
CA ILE A 79 0.09 -3.28 18.09
C ILE A 79 1.36 -3.55 18.88
N ASN A 80 1.36 -3.37 20.20
CA ASN A 80 2.56 -3.52 21.03
C ASN A 80 3.22 -4.90 20.95
N PRO A 81 2.51 -6.03 20.78
CA PRO A 81 3.17 -7.33 20.61
C PRO A 81 4.03 -7.46 19.34
N TYR A 82 3.93 -6.52 18.41
CA TYR A 82 4.60 -6.54 17.11
C TYR A 82 5.55 -5.34 16.90
N LEU A 83 5.73 -4.50 17.93
CA LEU A 83 6.70 -3.39 17.94
C LEU A 83 8.05 -3.87 18.46
#